data_AF-A0A0P7B223-F1
#
_entry.id   AF-A0A0P7B223-F1
#
_cell.length_a   1.000
_cell.length_b   1.000
_cell.length_c   1.000
_cell.angle_alpha   90.00
_cell.angle_beta   90.00
_cell.angle_gamma   90.00
#
_symmetry.space_group_name_H-M   'P 1'
#
loop_
_entity.id
_entity.type
_entity.pdbx_description
1 polymer ?
#
loop_
_entity_poly.entity_id
_entity_poly.type
_entity_poly.pdbx_seq_one_letter_code
_entity_poly.pdbx_strand_id
1 'polypeptide(L)'
;MSRKGVGLAAFDRSRVTSAHYASHGSSLRATNAQALETQLDVFRSLLHQFAATHARDIRSDPAFRAQFARMCAAIGVDPLASSNLGGGAANSSVWAQLLGKTVHDFYFELAVRVVEVCSATRAENGGLIALSDLRGRVARGR
;
A
#
# COMPACT_ATOMS: atom_id res chain seq x y z
N MET A 1 -28.88 -48.45 7.98
CA MET A 1 -28.27 -48.15 9.29
C MET A 1 -26.80 -48.54 9.25
N SER A 2 -25.89 -47.58 9.12
CA SER A 2 -24.44 -47.85 9.08
C SER A 2 -23.94 -48.15 10.49
N ARG A 3 -23.47 -49.38 10.72
CA ARG A 3 -22.89 -49.79 12.01
C ARG A 3 -21.57 -49.04 12.21
N LYS A 4 -21.58 -48.08 13.13
CA LYS A 4 -20.38 -47.37 13.60
C LYS A 4 -19.48 -48.41 14.28
N GLY A 5 -18.43 -48.86 13.60
CA GLY A 5 -17.44 -49.74 14.18
C GLY A 5 -16.78 -49.04 15.38
N VAL A 6 -16.84 -49.66 16.55
CA VAL A 6 -16.19 -49.17 17.78
C VAL A 6 -14.95 -50.05 18.04
N GLY A 7 -13.80 -49.44 18.35
CA GLY A 7 -12.52 -50.13 18.57
C GLY A 7 -11.32 -49.48 17.87
N LEU A 8 -10.13 -50.06 18.00
CA LEU A 8 -8.85 -49.54 17.43
C LEU A 8 -8.93 -49.18 15.94
N ALA A 9 -9.68 -49.97 15.15
CA ALA A 9 -9.92 -49.69 13.73
C ALA A 9 -10.69 -48.39 13.46
N ALA A 10 -11.52 -47.93 14.40
CA ALA A 10 -12.21 -46.64 14.33
C ALA A 10 -11.26 -45.47 14.60
N PHE A 11 -10.27 -45.68 15.49
CA PHE A 11 -9.23 -44.70 15.80
C PHE A 11 -8.30 -44.49 14.59
N ASP A 12 -7.86 -45.57 13.94
CA ASP A 12 -7.07 -45.48 12.70
C ASP A 12 -7.85 -44.80 11.57
N ARG A 13 -9.15 -45.10 11.41
CA ARG A 13 -10.00 -44.41 10.44
C ARG A 13 -10.15 -42.92 10.79
N SER A 14 -10.28 -42.57 12.06
CA SER A 14 -10.35 -41.17 12.50
C SER A 14 -9.04 -40.42 12.24
N ARG A 15 -7.89 -41.06 12.45
CA ARG A 15 -6.57 -40.49 12.16
C ARG A 15 -6.36 -40.29 10.66
N VAL A 16 -6.64 -41.30 9.85
CA VAL A 16 -6.51 -41.24 8.40
C VAL A 16 -7.43 -40.17 7.81
N THR A 17 -8.71 -40.13 8.21
CA THR A 17 -9.63 -39.07 7.77
C THR A 17 -9.18 -37.67 8.21
N SER A 18 -8.69 -37.50 9.45
CA SER A 18 -8.15 -36.22 9.91
C SER A 18 -6.94 -35.75 9.10
N ALA A 19 -6.04 -36.67 8.72
CA ALA A 19 -4.89 -36.36 7.87
C ALA A 19 -5.32 -35.97 6.45
N HIS A 20 -6.33 -36.63 5.87
CA HIS A 20 -6.90 -36.24 4.59
C HIS A 20 -7.59 -34.88 4.64
N TYR A 21 -8.36 -34.56 5.69
CA TYR A 21 -8.95 -33.23 5.84
C TYR A 21 -7.89 -32.16 6.03
N ALA A 22 -6.80 -32.44 6.75
CA ALA A 22 -5.68 -31.53 6.90
C ALA A 22 -4.96 -31.26 5.57
N SER A 23 -4.68 -32.30 4.79
CA SER A 23 -4.04 -32.15 3.48
C SER A 23 -4.94 -31.41 2.48
N HIS A 24 -6.23 -31.78 2.38
CA HIS A 24 -7.20 -31.05 1.56
C HIS A 24 -7.36 -29.59 2.01
N GLY A 25 -7.39 -29.33 3.32
CA GLY A 25 -7.45 -27.97 3.86
C GLY A 25 -6.22 -27.14 3.50
N SER A 26 -5.02 -27.75 3.52
CA SER A 26 -3.79 -27.08 3.09
C SER A 26 -3.79 -26.76 1.59
N SER A 27 -4.22 -27.70 0.74
CA SER A 27 -4.35 -27.50 -0.71
C SER A 27 -5.35 -26.40 -1.03
N LEU A 28 -6.52 -26.38 -0.38
CA LEU A 28 -7.53 -25.35 -0.60
C LEU A 28 -7.02 -23.95 -0.22
N ARG A 29 -6.29 -23.84 0.90
CA ARG A 29 -5.66 -22.58 1.31
C ARG A 29 -4.59 -22.13 0.32
N ALA A 30 -3.77 -23.06 -0.18
CA ALA A 30 -2.75 -22.76 -1.18
C ALA A 30 -3.36 -22.25 -2.49
N THR A 31 -4.42 -22.92 -2.99
CA THR A 31 -5.15 -22.46 -4.18
C THR A 31 -5.78 -21.09 -3.98
N ASN A 32 -6.37 -20.83 -2.81
CA ASN A 32 -6.96 -19.52 -2.50
C ASN A 32 -5.89 -18.42 -2.41
N ALA A 33 -4.74 -18.72 -1.79
CA ALA A 33 -3.62 -17.79 -1.72
C ALA A 33 -3.08 -17.44 -3.11
N GLN A 34 -2.91 -18.44 -3.99
CA GLN A 34 -2.44 -18.23 -5.36
C GLN A 34 -3.45 -17.42 -6.21
N ALA A 35 -4.74 -17.69 -6.04
CA ALA A 35 -5.79 -16.92 -6.71
C ALA A 35 -5.80 -15.45 -6.23
N LEU A 36 -5.66 -15.22 -4.93
CA LEU A 36 -5.56 -13.88 -4.34
C LEU A 36 -4.32 -13.13 -4.84
N GLU A 37 -3.17 -13.79 -4.89
CA GLU A 37 -1.91 -13.21 -5.39
C GLU A 37 -2.08 -12.74 -6.85
N THR A 38 -2.66 -13.59 -7.70
CA THR A 38 -2.95 -13.23 -9.10
C THR A 38 -3.90 -12.03 -9.20
N GLN A 39 -4.94 -11.98 -8.36
CA GLN A 39 -5.89 -10.85 -8.32
C GLN A 39 -5.22 -9.56 -7.85
N LEU A 40 -4.31 -9.64 -6.87
CA LEU A 40 -3.54 -8.49 -6.41
C LEU A 40 -2.65 -7.96 -7.52
N ASP A 41 -1.99 -8.82 -8.30
CA ASP A 41 -1.17 -8.39 -9.44
C ASP A 41 -1.98 -7.72 -10.55
N VAL A 42 -3.15 -8.27 -10.88
CA VAL A 42 -4.09 -7.61 -11.81
C VAL A 42 -4.51 -6.26 -11.25
N PHE A 43 -4.90 -6.18 -9.99
CA PHE A 43 -5.31 -4.93 -9.36
C PHE A 43 -4.18 -3.88 -9.37
N ARG A 44 -2.95 -4.30 -9.08
CA ARG A 44 -1.75 -3.46 -9.18
C ARG A 44 -1.61 -2.89 -10.59
N SER A 45 -1.74 -3.71 -11.63
CA SER A 45 -1.66 -3.23 -13.01
C SER A 45 -2.75 -2.20 -13.37
N LEU A 46 -3.97 -2.39 -12.86
CA LEU A 46 -5.10 -1.50 -13.11
C LEU A 46 -4.98 -0.18 -12.35
N LEU A 47 -4.59 -0.23 -11.07
CA LEU A 47 -4.34 0.98 -10.27
C LEU A 47 -3.21 1.80 -10.89
N HIS A 48 -2.20 1.12 -11.42
CA HIS A 48 -1.13 1.75 -12.18
C HIS A 48 -1.67 2.49 -13.42
N GLN A 49 -2.44 1.82 -14.28
CA GLN A 49 -3.03 2.46 -15.46
C GLN A 49 -3.95 3.64 -15.08
N PHE A 50 -4.78 3.45 -14.04
CA PHE A 50 -5.68 4.48 -13.53
C PHE A 50 -4.92 5.75 -13.15
N ALA A 51 -3.81 5.60 -12.45
CA ALA A 51 -3.04 6.74 -11.98
C ALA A 51 -2.28 7.45 -13.11
N ALA A 52 -1.82 6.71 -14.13
CA ALA A 52 -1.22 7.31 -15.33
C ALA A 52 -2.26 8.15 -16.10
N THR A 53 -3.49 7.66 -16.24
CA THR A 53 -4.58 8.38 -16.93
C THR A 53 -5.05 9.61 -16.14
N HIS A 54 -5.19 9.49 -14.81
CA HIS A 54 -5.72 10.55 -13.94
C HIS A 54 -4.64 11.35 -13.22
N ALA A 55 -3.38 11.32 -13.71
CA ALA A 55 -2.24 11.96 -13.04
C ALA A 55 -2.45 13.46 -12.81
N ARG A 56 -3.14 14.15 -13.73
CA ARG A 56 -3.47 15.57 -13.60
C ARG A 56 -4.46 15.79 -12.46
N ASP A 57 -5.51 14.98 -12.41
CA ASP A 57 -6.59 15.10 -11.41
C ASP A 57 -6.07 14.79 -10.01
N ILE A 58 -5.20 13.77 -9.88
CA ILE A 58 -4.49 13.46 -8.63
C ILE A 58 -3.66 14.66 -8.14
N ARG A 59 -3.10 15.46 -9.05
CA ARG A 59 -2.32 16.65 -8.69
C ARG A 59 -3.21 17.82 -8.29
N SER A 60 -4.26 18.09 -9.06
CA SER A 60 -5.09 19.28 -8.89
C SER A 60 -6.10 19.17 -7.76
N ASP A 61 -6.66 17.98 -7.50
CA ASP A 61 -7.69 17.78 -6.48
C ASP A 61 -7.12 17.07 -5.23
N PRO A 62 -7.02 17.77 -4.08
CA PRO A 62 -6.58 17.17 -2.82
C PRO A 62 -7.50 16.06 -2.30
N ALA A 63 -8.81 16.16 -2.53
CA ALA A 63 -9.79 15.17 -2.03
C ALA A 63 -9.66 13.86 -2.81
N PHE A 64 -9.57 13.95 -4.14
CA PHE A 64 -9.30 12.81 -5.00
C PHE A 64 -7.94 12.16 -4.69
N ARG A 65 -6.88 12.97 -4.50
CA ARG A 65 -5.56 12.46 -4.09
C ARG A 65 -5.61 11.66 -2.79
N ALA A 66 -6.37 12.13 -1.80
CA ALA A 66 -6.53 11.43 -0.52
C ALA A 66 -7.32 10.11 -0.65
N GLN A 67 -8.30 10.05 -1.56
CA GLN A 67 -9.01 8.79 -1.87
C GLN A 67 -8.10 7.80 -2.57
N PHE A 68 -7.35 8.26 -3.57
CA PHE A 68 -6.36 7.44 -4.27
C PHE A 68 -5.30 6.88 -3.32
N ALA A 69 -4.73 7.71 -2.43
CA ALA A 69 -3.76 7.27 -1.43
C ALA A 69 -4.32 6.21 -0.46
N ARG A 70 -5.59 6.34 -0.04
CA ARG A 70 -6.27 5.32 0.78
C ARG A 70 -6.44 3.99 0.05
N MET A 71 -6.75 4.03 -1.25
CA MET A 71 -6.85 2.83 -2.08
C MET A 71 -5.50 2.11 -2.19
N CYS A 72 -4.41 2.85 -2.41
CA CYS A 72 -3.07 2.29 -2.43
C CYS A 72 -2.71 1.65 -1.07
N ALA A 73 -2.96 2.36 0.02
CA ALA A 73 -2.64 1.90 1.37
C ALA A 73 -3.38 0.60 1.76
N ALA A 74 -4.64 0.44 1.33
CA ALA A 74 -5.44 -0.75 1.61
C ALA A 74 -4.82 -2.06 1.06
N ILE A 75 -3.92 -1.94 0.07
CA ILE A 75 -3.30 -3.08 -0.63
C ILE A 75 -1.81 -3.19 -0.28
N GLY A 76 -1.33 -2.34 0.64
CA GLY A 76 0.07 -2.27 1.02
C GLY A 76 0.95 -1.63 -0.07
N VAL A 77 0.36 -0.83 -0.96
CA VAL A 77 1.10 -0.02 -1.93
C VAL A 77 1.23 1.39 -1.39
N ASP A 78 2.47 1.86 -1.20
CA ASP A 78 2.71 3.26 -0.86
C ASP A 78 3.06 4.05 -2.13
N PRO A 79 2.23 5.03 -2.54
CA PRO A 79 2.50 5.86 -3.71
C PRO A 79 3.71 6.79 -3.55
N LEU A 80 4.30 6.89 -2.34
CA LEU A 80 5.46 7.73 -2.02
C LEU A 80 6.73 6.93 -1.69
N ALA A 81 6.68 5.60 -1.59
CA ALA A 81 7.82 4.81 -1.13
C ALA A 81 8.94 4.62 -2.18
N SER A 82 8.73 5.02 -3.44
CA SER A 82 9.47 4.39 -4.54
C SER A 82 10.60 5.24 -5.18
N SER A 83 10.94 6.42 -4.66
CA SER A 83 12.01 7.26 -5.24
C SER A 83 13.39 7.17 -4.59
N ASN A 84 13.53 6.69 -3.34
CA ASN A 84 14.82 6.70 -2.64
C ASN A 84 15.13 5.36 -1.96
N LEU A 85 15.55 4.34 -2.72
CA LEU A 85 16.19 3.16 -2.13
C LEU A 85 17.40 2.74 -2.99
N GLY A 86 18.53 3.40 -2.74
CA GLY A 86 19.87 2.81 -2.89
C GLY A 86 20.13 1.72 -1.83
N GLY A 87 19.19 0.79 -1.62
CA GLY A 87 19.27 -0.22 -0.56
C GLY A 87 18.18 -1.28 -0.62
N GLY A 88 18.47 -2.40 -1.29
CA GLY A 88 18.13 -3.75 -0.82
C GLY A 88 16.68 -4.24 -0.72
N ALA A 89 15.64 -3.51 -1.13
CA ALA A 89 14.27 -4.01 -1.10
C ALA A 89 13.74 -4.30 -2.52
N ALA A 90 13.71 -5.58 -2.90
CA ALA A 90 13.37 -6.10 -4.23
C ALA A 90 11.89 -5.89 -4.70
N ASN A 91 11.19 -4.88 -4.17
CA ASN A 91 9.80 -4.54 -4.55
C ASN A 91 9.61 -3.04 -4.86
N SER A 92 10.71 -2.28 -4.97
CA SER A 92 10.69 -0.80 -4.98
C SER A 92 10.60 -0.13 -6.36
N SER A 93 10.30 -0.82 -7.46
CA SER A 93 10.54 -0.29 -8.82
C SER A 93 9.29 0.04 -9.65
N VAL A 94 8.17 -0.68 -9.50
CA VAL A 94 7.06 -0.53 -10.46
C VAL A 94 6.28 0.77 -10.25
N TRP A 95 6.20 1.24 -9.00
CA TRP A 95 5.28 2.30 -8.62
C TRP A 95 5.86 3.71 -8.77
N ALA A 96 7.09 4.04 -8.35
CA ALA A 96 7.64 5.37 -8.61
C ALA A 96 8.08 5.55 -10.05
N GLN A 97 8.44 4.48 -10.77
CA GLN A 97 8.88 4.66 -12.15
C GLN A 97 7.71 5.07 -13.06
N LEU A 98 6.47 4.72 -12.69
CA LEU A 98 5.28 5.13 -13.45
C LEU A 98 4.35 6.14 -12.74
N LEU A 99 4.20 6.15 -11.41
CA LEU A 99 3.50 7.21 -10.65
C LEU A 99 4.40 8.42 -10.35
N GLY A 100 5.72 8.21 -10.35
CA GLY A 100 6.65 9.00 -9.55
C GLY A 100 7.44 10.08 -10.26
N LYS A 101 7.02 10.50 -11.45
CA LYS A 101 7.48 11.80 -11.97
C LYS A 101 6.58 12.96 -11.58
N THR A 102 5.30 12.73 -11.30
CA THR A 102 4.34 13.85 -11.21
C THR A 102 3.70 14.01 -9.85
N VAL A 103 3.39 12.90 -9.16
CA VAL A 103 2.85 12.93 -7.80
C VAL A 103 3.98 13.10 -6.79
N HIS A 104 5.07 12.36 -6.97
CA HIS A 104 6.26 12.48 -6.14
C HIS A 104 6.89 13.88 -6.20
N ASP A 105 6.99 14.46 -7.40
CA ASP A 105 7.52 15.81 -7.60
C ASP A 105 6.73 16.86 -6.80
N PHE A 106 5.40 16.77 -6.82
CA PHE A 106 4.55 17.62 -5.98
C PHE A 106 4.86 17.49 -4.47
N TYR A 107 5.03 16.27 -3.97
CA TYR A 107 5.34 16.06 -2.54
C TYR A 107 6.76 16.49 -2.17
N PHE A 108 7.73 16.30 -3.08
CA PHE A 108 9.09 16.79 -2.89
C PHE A 108 9.17 18.31 -2.91
N GLU A 109 8.52 18.95 -3.87
CA GLU A 109 8.40 20.42 -3.95
C GLU A 109 7.74 20.97 -2.68
N LEU A 110 6.65 20.34 -2.22
CA LEU A 110 5.99 20.72 -0.96
C LEU A 110 6.93 20.55 0.24
N ALA A 111 7.72 19.47 0.31
CA ALA A 111 8.66 19.24 1.39
C ALA A 111 9.77 20.28 1.42
N VAL A 112 10.36 20.61 0.27
CA VAL A 112 11.35 21.69 0.13
C VAL A 112 10.76 23.01 0.62
N ARG A 113 9.53 23.33 0.19
CA ARG A 113 8.87 24.57 0.59
C ARG A 113 8.61 24.65 2.10
N VAL A 114 8.23 23.53 2.71
CA VAL A 114 8.09 23.45 4.17
C VAL A 114 9.42 23.72 4.86
N VAL A 115 10.52 23.14 4.38
CA VAL A 115 11.86 23.36 4.92
C VAL A 115 12.27 24.83 4.80
N GLU A 116 12.02 25.47 3.66
CA GLU A 116 12.31 26.89 3.46
C GLU A 116 11.54 27.78 4.46
N VAL A 117 10.24 27.55 4.64
CA VAL A 117 9.43 28.33 5.58
C VAL A 117 9.87 28.09 7.02
N CYS A 118 10.16 26.85 7.40
CA CYS A 118 10.68 26.54 8.73
C CYS A 118 12.05 27.17 8.98
N SER A 119 12.92 27.18 7.97
CA SER A 119 14.25 27.82 8.05
C SER A 119 14.13 29.35 8.18
N ALA A 120 13.28 29.98 7.38
CA ALA A 120 13.06 31.42 7.40
C ALA A 120 12.43 31.91 8.72
N THR A 121 11.56 31.10 9.32
CA THR A 121 10.87 31.47 10.57
C THR A 121 11.65 31.12 11.83
N ARG A 122 12.73 30.36 11.72
CA ARG A 122 13.51 29.84 12.85
C ARG A 122 13.96 30.92 13.84
N ALA A 123 14.33 32.11 13.36
CA ALA A 123 14.75 33.21 14.20
C ALA A 123 13.58 33.84 15.00
N GLU A 124 12.36 33.77 14.48
CA GLU A 124 11.15 34.34 15.10
C GLU A 124 10.52 33.40 16.13
N ASN A 125 10.51 32.09 15.83
CA ASN A 125 9.72 31.09 16.56
C ASN A 125 10.54 29.99 17.24
N GLY A 126 11.88 30.08 17.18
CA GLY A 126 12.77 29.09 17.79
C GLY A 126 12.78 27.73 17.11
N GLY A 127 12.22 27.61 15.89
CA GLY A 127 12.17 26.35 15.12
C GLY A 127 10.90 25.54 15.33
N LEU A 128 9.87 26.09 15.98
CA LEU A 128 8.56 25.47 16.12
C LEU A 128 7.50 26.34 15.43
N ILE A 129 6.65 25.74 14.60
CA ILE A 129 5.58 26.43 13.88
C ILE A 129 4.29 25.60 13.92
N ALA A 130 3.16 26.26 14.19
CA ALA A 130 1.85 25.61 14.12
C ALA A 130 1.53 25.22 12.66
N LEU A 131 0.89 24.06 12.46
CA LEU A 131 0.55 23.57 11.12
C LEU A 131 -0.40 24.53 10.37
N SER A 132 -1.31 25.19 11.08
CA SER A 132 -2.20 26.22 10.54
C SER A 132 -1.41 27.37 9.91
N ASP A 133 -0.35 27.82 10.60
CA ASP A 133 0.46 28.97 10.23
C ASP A 133 1.42 28.61 9.11
N LEU A 134 2.03 27.42 9.19
CA LEU A 134 2.82 26.84 8.12
C LEU A 134 1.99 26.72 6.84
N ARG A 135 0.77 26.17 6.91
CA ARG A 135 -0.15 26.07 5.77
C ARG A 135 -0.43 27.45 5.17
N GLY A 136 -0.71 28.45 6.00
CA GLY A 136 -0.96 29.82 5.54
C GLY A 136 0.27 30.49 4.91
N ARG A 137 1.48 30.19 5.39
CA ARG A 137 2.74 30.71 4.81
C ARG A 137 3.09 29.99 3.50
N VAL A 138 2.95 28.66 3.43
CA VAL A 138 3.17 27.87 2.22
C VAL A 138 2.19 28.23 1.11
N ALA A 139 0.90 28.44 1.44
CA ALA A 139 -0.12 28.82 0.47
C ALA A 139 0.09 30.23 -0.14
N ARG A 140 0.66 31.17 0.61
CA ARG A 140 0.98 32.53 0.13
C ARG A 140 2.20 32.57 -0.78
N GLY A 141 3.09 31.60 -0.66
CA GLY A 141 4.32 31.53 -1.44
C GLY A 141 4.15 30.85 -2.80
N ARG A 142 2.93 30.83 -3.34
CA ARG A 142 2.49 30.14 -4.55
C ARG A 142 2.10 31.13 -5.64
#